data_AF-A0A655API6-F1
#
_entry.id   AF-A0A655API6-F1
#
_cell.length_a   1.000
_cell.length_b   1.000
_cell.length_c   1.000
_cell.angle_alpha   90.00
_cell.angle_beta   90.00
_cell.angle_gamma   90.00
#
_symmetry.space_group_name_H-M   'P 1'
#
loop_
_entity.id
_entity.type
_entity.pdbx_description
1 polymer ?
#
loop_
_entity_poly.entity_id
_entity_poly.type
_entity_poly.pdbx_seq_one_letter_code
_entity_poly.pdbx_strand_id
1 'polypeptide(L)'
;MVQVESWSHEWRANWKVAAENGHENYHVLGLHRQTLEPFVPGGGDLDVRQYSRWALRLRVPFTVPVEAKSLQLNEVQKSNLVVLWTFPNSALAIAGERVVWFGFIPQSIDRVQVLGGVLTTPELAADAAATAQTSQFVMAMINDEDRLGLEAVQVGAGSRFAERGHLSSKEWPGMLAFYRNLAMALVGDHPGAS
;
A
#
# COMPACT_ATOMS: atom_id res chain seq x y z
N MET A 1 3.95 -12.68 17.01
CA MET A 1 3.92 -12.94 15.55
C MET A 1 5.28 -13.47 15.12
N VAL A 2 5.33 -14.26 14.05
CA VAL A 2 6.55 -14.80 13.43
C VAL A 2 6.66 -14.29 12.00
N GLN A 3 7.88 -14.01 11.54
CA GLN A 3 8.13 -13.64 10.15
C GLN A 3 8.29 -14.90 9.30
N VAL A 4 7.51 -15.01 8.23
CA VAL A 4 7.51 -16.18 7.33
C VAL A 4 8.11 -15.87 5.97
N GLU A 5 8.19 -14.59 5.60
CA GLU A 5 8.72 -14.13 4.33
C GLU A 5 9.34 -12.74 4.47
N SER A 6 10.34 -12.44 3.65
CA SER A 6 10.90 -11.09 3.47
C SER A 6 11.54 -10.92 2.10
N TRP A 7 11.50 -9.70 1.58
CA TRP A 7 12.07 -9.35 0.28
C TRP A 7 12.72 -7.97 0.31
N SER A 8 13.47 -7.71 -0.75
CA SER A 8 14.16 -6.46 -1.01
C SER A 8 14.32 -6.30 -2.52
N HIS A 9 13.65 -5.30 -3.09
CA HIS A 9 13.66 -5.03 -4.53
C HIS A 9 14.01 -3.56 -4.79
N GLU A 10 14.81 -3.30 -5.84
CA GLU A 10 14.96 -1.94 -6.36
C GLU A 10 13.91 -1.70 -7.44
N TRP A 11 13.17 -0.60 -7.34
CA TRP A 11 12.23 -0.14 -8.37
C TRP A 11 12.74 1.15 -9.00
N ARG A 12 12.57 1.29 -10.33
CA ARG A 12 12.99 2.48 -11.09
C ARG A 12 11.95 3.61 -11.06
N ALA A 13 11.54 3.98 -9.85
CA ALA A 13 10.61 5.06 -9.60
C ALA A 13 11.03 5.90 -8.39
N ASN A 14 10.61 7.16 -8.36
CA ASN A 14 10.69 7.99 -7.16
C ASN A 14 9.84 7.36 -6.05
N TRP A 15 10.31 7.41 -4.80
CA TRP A 15 9.56 6.88 -3.66
C TRP A 15 8.14 7.47 -3.52
N LYS A 16 7.93 8.71 -3.96
CA LYS A 16 6.60 9.36 -3.94
C LYS A 16 5.63 8.67 -4.89
N VAL A 17 6.09 8.20 -6.05
CA VAL A 17 5.24 7.46 -7.00
C VAL A 17 4.73 6.16 -6.36
N ALA A 18 5.59 5.44 -5.63
CA ALA A 18 5.17 4.26 -4.87
C ALA A 18 4.21 4.61 -3.72
N ALA A 19 4.45 5.73 -3.01
CA ALA A 19 3.53 6.20 -2.00
C ALA A 19 2.15 6.54 -2.61
N GLU A 20 2.12 7.27 -3.72
CA GLU A 20 0.90 7.66 -4.43
C GLU A 20 0.04 6.43 -4.77
N ASN A 21 0.63 5.41 -5.39
CA ASN A 21 -0.05 4.15 -5.72
C ASN A 21 -0.62 3.42 -4.50
N GLY A 22 0.10 3.43 -3.38
CA GLY A 22 -0.41 2.81 -2.16
C GLY A 22 -1.50 3.60 -1.41
N HIS A 23 -1.75 4.86 -1.78
CA HIS A 23 -2.79 5.71 -1.17
C HIS A 23 -4.16 5.58 -1.86
N GLU A 24 -4.30 4.68 -2.83
CA GLU A 24 -5.52 4.46 -3.60
C GLU A 24 -5.66 3.00 -4.04
N ASN A 25 -6.84 2.63 -4.54
CA ASN A 25 -7.12 1.30 -5.12
C ASN A 25 -7.70 1.40 -6.54
N TYR A 26 -7.69 2.58 -7.13
CA TYR A 26 -8.15 2.82 -8.49
C TYR A 26 -7.30 2.05 -9.51
N HIS A 27 -5.98 1.96 -9.31
CA HIS A 27 -5.08 1.23 -10.20
C HIS A 27 -5.40 -0.27 -10.30
N VAL A 28 -6.06 -0.85 -9.28
CA VAL A 28 -6.45 -2.28 -9.25
C VAL A 28 -7.38 -2.63 -10.42
N LEU A 29 -8.25 -1.70 -10.84
CA LEU A 29 -9.16 -1.87 -11.98
C LEU A 29 -8.42 -2.13 -13.30
N GLY A 30 -7.19 -1.62 -13.42
CA GLY A 30 -6.35 -1.72 -14.60
C GLY A 30 -5.20 -2.72 -14.43
N LEU A 31 -4.29 -2.43 -13.50
CA LEU A 31 -3.03 -3.15 -13.32
C LEU A 31 -3.22 -4.54 -12.70
N HIS A 32 -4.16 -4.70 -11.76
CA HIS A 32 -4.31 -5.93 -10.98
C HIS A 32 -5.62 -6.67 -11.20
N ARG A 33 -6.15 -6.59 -12.42
CA ARG A 33 -7.45 -7.19 -12.78
C ARG A 33 -7.50 -8.71 -12.54
N GLN A 34 -6.37 -9.39 -12.64
CA GLN A 34 -6.28 -10.85 -12.47
C GLN A 34 -5.77 -11.26 -11.08
N THR A 35 -5.01 -10.39 -10.42
CA THR A 35 -4.23 -10.69 -9.22
C THR A 35 -4.91 -10.20 -7.95
N LEU A 36 -5.26 -8.90 -7.87
CA LEU A 36 -5.88 -8.30 -6.68
C LEU A 36 -7.39 -8.11 -6.78
N GLU A 37 -7.93 -7.79 -7.95
CA GLU A 37 -9.37 -7.55 -8.14
C GLU A 37 -10.25 -8.69 -7.56
N PRO A 38 -9.88 -9.99 -7.64
CA PRO A 38 -10.66 -11.06 -7.02
C PRO A 38 -10.75 -10.98 -5.48
N PHE A 39 -9.79 -10.35 -4.82
CA PHE A 39 -9.68 -10.29 -3.35
C PHE A 39 -10.07 -8.93 -2.79
N VAL A 40 -9.50 -7.85 -3.36
CA VAL A 40 -9.68 -6.46 -2.97
C VAL A 40 -10.11 -5.67 -4.22
N PRO A 41 -11.42 -5.61 -4.53
CA PRO A 41 -11.88 -5.08 -5.80
C PRO A 41 -11.56 -3.58 -5.91
N GLY A 42 -10.95 -3.17 -7.02
CA GLY A 42 -10.64 -1.78 -7.32
C GLY A 42 -11.90 -0.92 -7.41
N GLY A 43 -13.04 -1.52 -7.75
CA GLY A 43 -14.34 -0.85 -7.70
C GLY A 43 -14.79 -0.50 -6.28
N GLY A 44 -14.31 -1.21 -5.25
CA GLY A 44 -14.72 -1.05 -3.86
C GLY A 44 -14.41 0.34 -3.29
N ASP A 45 -15.33 0.87 -2.48
CA ASP A 45 -15.15 2.17 -1.84
C ASP A 45 -14.18 2.08 -0.67
N LEU A 46 -13.19 2.98 -0.68
CA LEU A 46 -12.20 3.09 0.37
C LEU A 46 -12.73 3.94 1.53
N ASP A 47 -12.68 3.42 2.75
CA ASP A 47 -12.80 4.26 3.95
C ASP A 47 -11.41 4.76 4.35
N VAL A 48 -11.13 6.01 3.97
CA VAL A 48 -9.87 6.71 4.23
C VAL A 48 -10.01 7.61 5.46
N ARG A 49 -9.17 7.38 6.46
CA ARG A 49 -9.15 8.17 7.69
C ARG A 49 -7.73 8.60 8.05
N GLN A 50 -7.50 9.90 8.07
CA GLN A 50 -6.27 10.47 8.58
C GLN A 50 -6.34 10.57 10.12
N TYR A 51 -5.44 9.87 10.81
CA TYR A 51 -5.35 9.94 12.27
C TYR A 51 -4.42 11.08 12.73
N SER A 52 -3.35 11.33 11.95
CA SER A 52 -2.42 12.43 12.18
C SER A 52 -1.66 12.76 10.89
N ARG A 53 -0.71 13.70 10.96
CA ARG A 53 0.25 13.93 9.86
C ARG A 53 1.17 12.72 9.59
N TRP A 54 1.25 11.78 10.53
CA TRP A 54 2.13 10.62 10.45
C TRP A 54 1.40 9.33 10.09
N ALA A 55 0.07 9.30 10.23
CA ALA A 55 -0.69 8.05 10.13
C ALA A 55 -2.00 8.25 9.35
N LEU A 56 -2.14 7.50 8.26
CA LEU A 56 -3.33 7.42 7.42
C LEU A 56 -3.79 5.97 7.37
N ARG A 57 -5.07 5.72 7.60
CA ARG A 57 -5.66 4.39 7.48
C ARG A 57 -6.56 4.34 6.27
N LEU A 58 -6.33 3.38 5.39
CA LEU A 58 -7.26 2.95 4.36
C LEU A 58 -7.90 1.65 4.82
N ARG A 59 -9.17 1.47 4.46
CA ARG A 59 -9.88 0.22 4.63
C ARG A 59 -10.48 -0.16 3.29
N VAL A 60 -10.09 -1.32 2.80
CA VAL A 60 -10.52 -1.87 1.52
C VAL A 60 -11.41 -3.07 1.82
N PRO A 61 -12.66 -3.10 1.35
CA PRO A 61 -13.52 -4.26 1.54
C PRO A 61 -12.92 -5.45 0.79
N PHE A 62 -13.00 -6.64 1.40
CA PHE A 62 -12.73 -7.88 0.68
C PHE A 62 -13.94 -8.31 -0.13
N THR A 63 -13.72 -9.02 -1.24
CA THR A 63 -14.78 -9.70 -1.98
C THR A 63 -15.44 -10.80 -1.14
N VAL A 64 -14.64 -11.49 -0.32
CA VAL A 64 -15.07 -12.57 0.59
C VAL A 64 -14.42 -12.35 1.96
N PRO A 65 -15.17 -12.41 3.07
CA PRO A 65 -14.61 -12.30 4.40
C PRO A 65 -13.50 -13.33 4.65
N VAL A 66 -12.44 -12.92 5.33
CA VAL A 66 -11.36 -13.82 5.75
C VAL A 66 -11.75 -14.57 7.01
N GLU A 67 -11.45 -15.86 7.03
CA GLU A 67 -11.51 -16.67 8.24
C GLU A 67 -10.18 -16.58 9.01
N ALA A 68 -10.28 -16.74 10.34
CA ALA A 68 -9.13 -16.78 11.22
C ALA A 68 -9.00 -18.15 11.87
N LYS A 69 -7.77 -18.60 12.02
CA LYS A 69 -7.41 -19.88 12.62
C LYS A 69 -7.17 -19.78 14.12
N SER A 70 -6.49 -18.72 14.57
CA SER A 70 -5.96 -18.57 15.93
C SER A 70 -6.44 -17.30 16.66
N LEU A 71 -6.84 -16.26 15.93
CA LEU A 71 -7.32 -15.00 16.48
C LEU A 71 -8.85 -14.91 16.39
N GLN A 72 -9.44 -14.23 17.38
CA GLN A 72 -10.82 -13.80 17.28
C GLN A 72 -10.89 -12.47 16.51
N LEU A 73 -11.42 -12.52 15.29
CA LEU A 73 -11.65 -11.33 14.46
C LEU A 73 -13.09 -10.86 14.60
N ASN A 74 -13.27 -9.55 14.72
CA ASN A 74 -14.58 -8.93 14.55
C ASN A 74 -14.96 -8.80 13.07
N GLU A 75 -16.21 -8.47 12.79
CA GLU A 75 -16.75 -8.40 11.41
C GLU A 75 -15.99 -7.42 10.51
N VAL A 76 -15.51 -6.30 11.08
CA VAL A 76 -14.69 -5.33 10.33
C VAL A 76 -13.36 -5.96 9.91
N GLN A 77 -12.69 -6.67 10.82
CA GLN A 77 -11.40 -7.32 10.56
C GLN A 77 -11.52 -8.50 9.58
N LYS A 78 -12.65 -9.22 9.60
CA LYS A 78 -12.94 -10.28 8.63
C LYS A 78 -13.23 -9.71 7.24
N SER A 79 -13.96 -8.60 7.16
CA SER A 79 -14.50 -8.12 5.89
C SER A 79 -13.60 -7.10 5.17
N ASN A 80 -12.45 -6.73 5.75
CA ASN A 80 -11.62 -5.66 5.18
C ASN A 80 -10.12 -5.91 5.32
N LEU A 81 -9.39 -5.55 4.27
CA LEU A 81 -7.98 -5.20 4.35
C LEU A 81 -7.86 -3.84 5.03
N VAL A 82 -6.98 -3.73 6.02
CA VAL A 82 -6.65 -2.44 6.65
C VAL A 82 -5.21 -2.08 6.30
N VAL A 83 -5.02 -0.98 5.58
CA VAL A 83 -3.68 -0.44 5.29
C VAL A 83 -3.44 0.77 6.17
N LEU A 84 -2.42 0.70 7.02
CA LEU A 84 -1.91 1.83 7.79
C LEU A 84 -0.67 2.36 7.10
N TRP A 85 -0.80 3.49 6.41
CA TRP A 85 0.33 4.26 5.94
C TRP A 85 0.92 5.09 7.07
N THR A 86 2.22 4.95 7.24
CA THR A 86 3.02 5.77 8.14
C THR A 86 3.92 6.67 7.31
N PHE A 87 3.62 7.95 7.31
CA PHE A 87 4.41 8.96 6.60
C PHE A 87 5.82 9.03 7.22
N PRO A 88 6.90 9.10 6.42
CA PRO A 88 6.89 9.39 4.98
C PRO A 88 6.68 8.18 4.06
N ASN A 89 7.17 6.99 4.41
CA ASN A 89 7.48 5.99 3.38
C ASN A 89 7.41 4.54 3.89
N SER A 90 6.48 4.24 4.79
CA SER A 90 6.22 2.85 5.21
C SER A 90 4.73 2.58 5.35
N ALA A 91 4.36 1.31 5.27
CA ALA A 91 2.98 0.87 5.38
C ALA A 91 2.86 -0.48 6.06
N LEU A 92 1.73 -0.71 6.72
CA LEU A 92 1.31 -2.02 7.24
C LEU A 92 -0.03 -2.39 6.60
N ALA A 93 -0.08 -3.49 5.86
CA ALA A 93 -1.30 -4.05 5.30
C ALA A 93 -1.72 -5.28 6.13
N ILE A 94 -2.89 -5.18 6.76
CA ILE A 94 -3.37 -6.13 7.76
C ILE A 94 -4.59 -6.87 7.17
N ALA A 95 -4.44 -8.18 6.98
CA ALA A 95 -5.46 -9.06 6.42
C ALA A 95 -5.67 -10.26 7.35
N GLY A 96 -6.70 -10.18 8.19
CA GLY A 96 -6.97 -11.17 9.23
C GLY A 96 -5.78 -11.37 10.17
N GLU A 97 -5.13 -12.53 10.07
CA GLU A 97 -4.00 -12.94 10.92
C GLU A 97 -2.63 -12.68 10.29
N ARG A 98 -2.60 -11.89 9.21
CA ARG A 98 -1.40 -11.56 8.44
C ARG A 98 -1.16 -10.06 8.49
N VAL A 99 0.10 -9.68 8.67
CA VAL A 99 0.56 -8.30 8.51
C VAL A 99 1.68 -8.30 7.49
N VAL A 100 1.44 -7.64 6.37
CA VAL A 100 2.47 -7.33 5.38
C VAL A 100 3.03 -5.95 5.73
N TRP A 101 4.33 -5.85 5.94
CA TRP A 101 4.98 -4.58 6.24
C TRP A 101 5.85 -4.15 5.06
N PHE A 102 5.91 -2.83 4.84
CA PHE A 102 6.64 -2.21 3.75
C PHE A 102 7.50 -1.06 4.23
N GLY A 103 8.68 -0.92 3.62
CA GLY A 103 9.51 0.28 3.70
C GLY A 103 9.99 0.69 2.31
N PHE A 104 9.85 1.97 1.98
CA PHE A 104 10.22 2.54 0.68
C PHE A 104 11.41 3.50 0.87
N ILE A 105 12.63 2.97 0.77
CA ILE A 105 13.86 3.70 1.07
C ILE A 105 14.37 4.41 -0.20
N PRO A 106 14.29 5.75 -0.29
CA PRO A 106 14.74 6.47 -1.48
C PRO A 106 16.24 6.29 -1.70
N GLN A 107 16.64 5.92 -2.92
CA GLN A 107 18.05 5.77 -3.31
C GLN A 107 18.51 6.93 -4.21
N SER A 108 17.63 7.39 -5.10
CA SER A 108 17.85 8.55 -5.96
C SER A 108 16.51 9.25 -6.26
N ILE A 109 16.54 10.26 -7.13
CA ILE A 109 15.33 10.92 -7.62
C ILE A 109 14.40 9.97 -8.39
N ASP A 110 14.90 8.83 -8.88
CA ASP A 110 14.21 7.88 -9.76
C ASP A 110 14.44 6.42 -9.35
N ARG A 111 14.92 6.16 -8.13
CA ARG A 111 15.15 4.83 -7.57
C ARG A 111 14.67 4.76 -6.13
N VAL A 112 13.98 3.68 -5.80
CA VAL A 112 13.54 3.35 -4.44
C VAL A 112 13.83 1.88 -4.14
N GLN A 113 14.36 1.61 -2.96
CA GLN A 113 14.45 0.25 -2.43
C GLN A 113 13.14 -0.06 -1.71
N VAL A 114 12.41 -1.07 -2.17
CA VAL A 114 11.21 -1.59 -1.54
C VAL A 114 11.59 -2.80 -0.69
N LEU A 115 11.50 -2.61 0.62
CA LEU A 115 11.68 -3.64 1.63
C LEU A 115 10.31 -4.12 2.09
N GLY A 116 10.20 -5.40 2.41
CA GLY A 116 9.02 -5.86 3.11
C GLY A 116 9.14 -7.28 3.62
N GLY A 117 8.09 -7.69 4.30
CA GLY A 117 7.95 -9.03 4.82
C GLY A 117 6.56 -9.29 5.37
N VAL A 118 6.37 -10.53 5.82
CA VAL A 118 5.07 -11.02 6.27
C VAL A 118 5.19 -11.56 7.66
N LEU A 119 4.38 -11.01 8.55
CA LEU A 119 4.20 -11.49 9.91
C LEU A 119 2.88 -12.24 10.01
N THR A 120 2.90 -13.37 10.69
CA THR A 120 1.67 -14.11 11.03
C THR A 120 1.73 -14.72 12.43
N THR A 121 0.70 -15.45 12.85
CA THR A 121 0.70 -16.19 14.12
C THR A 121 1.52 -17.47 14.00
N PRO A 122 2.15 -17.96 15.09
CA PRO A 122 2.87 -19.24 15.06
C PRO A 122 2.01 -20.40 14.55
N GLU A 123 0.71 -20.41 14.87
CA GLU A 123 -0.25 -21.45 14.49
C GLU A 123 -0.54 -21.47 12.98
N LEU A 124 -0.55 -20.29 12.33
CA LEU A 124 -0.71 -20.17 10.89
C LEU A 124 0.59 -20.53 10.16
N ALA A 125 1.74 -20.13 10.70
CA ALA A 125 3.06 -20.47 10.16
C ALA A 125 3.39 -21.97 10.24
N ALA A 126 2.83 -22.68 11.22
CA ALA A 126 2.97 -24.12 11.35
C ALA A 126 2.09 -24.92 10.36
N ASP A 127 1.21 -24.26 9.61
CA ASP A 127 0.30 -24.88 8.65
C ASP A 127 0.77 -24.62 7.22
N ALA A 128 1.13 -25.70 6.51
CA ALA A 128 1.64 -25.61 5.15
C ALA A 128 0.62 -25.04 4.16
N ALA A 129 -0.67 -25.38 4.29
CA ALA A 129 -1.71 -24.87 3.41
C ALA A 129 -1.97 -23.38 3.66
N ALA A 130 -2.02 -22.97 4.93
CA ALA A 130 -2.18 -21.57 5.30
C ALA A 130 -0.97 -20.72 4.91
N THR A 131 0.24 -21.30 4.96
CA THR A 131 1.48 -20.65 4.51
C THR A 131 1.47 -20.45 3.00
N ALA A 132 1.08 -21.47 2.21
CA ALA A 132 0.94 -21.33 0.76
C ALA A 132 -0.08 -20.24 0.37
N GLN A 133 -1.23 -20.19 1.06
CA GLN A 133 -2.21 -19.11 0.88
C GLN A 133 -1.64 -17.73 1.25
N THR A 134 -0.81 -17.66 2.29
CA THR A 134 -0.12 -16.44 2.70
C THR A 134 0.79 -15.94 1.58
N SER A 135 1.65 -16.80 1.04
CA SER A 135 2.53 -16.44 -0.07
C SER A 135 1.75 -16.02 -1.32
N GLN A 136 0.65 -16.70 -1.66
CA GLN A 136 -0.21 -16.28 -2.78
C GLN A 136 -0.80 -14.88 -2.58
N PHE A 137 -1.33 -14.59 -1.40
CA PHE A 137 -1.87 -13.26 -1.07
C PHE A 137 -0.80 -12.18 -1.17
N VAL A 138 0.41 -12.46 -0.68
CA VAL A 138 1.54 -11.52 -0.66
C VAL A 138 2.05 -11.27 -2.08
N MET A 139 2.22 -12.32 -2.87
CA MET A 139 2.55 -12.20 -4.30
C MET A 139 1.48 -11.44 -5.07
N ALA A 140 0.20 -11.54 -4.69
CA ALA A 140 -0.85 -10.74 -5.32
C ALA A 140 -0.73 -9.25 -4.95
N MET A 141 -0.44 -8.92 -3.70
CA MET A 141 -0.25 -7.52 -3.25
C MET A 141 1.08 -6.90 -3.65
N ILE A 142 2.07 -7.72 -4.05
CA ILE A 142 3.42 -7.28 -4.37
C ILE A 142 3.87 -8.08 -5.57
N ASN A 143 3.70 -7.49 -6.75
CA ASN A 143 4.09 -8.15 -7.98
C ASN A 143 4.81 -7.18 -8.91
N ASP A 144 5.31 -7.76 -10.00
CA ASP A 144 5.91 -6.99 -11.08
C ASP A 144 4.91 -6.04 -11.76
N GLU A 145 3.58 -6.21 -11.61
CA GLU A 145 2.58 -5.33 -12.23
C GLU A 145 2.65 -3.92 -11.62
N ASP A 146 2.74 -3.81 -10.30
CA ASP A 146 2.97 -2.51 -9.62
C ASP A 146 4.29 -1.91 -10.06
N ARG A 147 5.39 -2.67 -9.95
CA ARG A 147 6.72 -2.18 -10.32
C ARG A 147 6.73 -1.65 -11.76
N LEU A 148 6.22 -2.42 -12.72
CA LEU A 148 6.17 -2.02 -14.13
C LEU A 148 5.28 -0.78 -14.34
N GLY A 149 4.13 -0.71 -13.67
CA GLY A 149 3.24 0.45 -13.73
C GLY A 149 3.91 1.71 -13.20
N LEU A 150 4.55 1.64 -12.04
CA LEU A 150 5.22 2.78 -11.40
C LEU A 150 6.46 3.23 -12.16
N GLU A 151 7.24 2.30 -12.72
CA GLU A 151 8.36 2.62 -13.59
C GLU A 151 7.89 3.31 -14.88
N ALA A 152 6.75 2.91 -15.44
CA ALA A 152 6.15 3.59 -16.58
C ALA A 152 5.68 5.02 -16.22
N VAL A 153 5.06 5.20 -15.04
CA VAL A 153 4.70 6.53 -14.51
C VAL A 153 5.95 7.40 -14.33
N GLN A 154 7.04 6.85 -13.78
CA GLN A 154 8.30 7.58 -13.62
C GLN A 154 8.87 8.06 -14.97
N VAL A 155 8.85 7.20 -15.99
CA VAL A 155 9.29 7.56 -17.35
C VAL A 155 8.42 8.68 -17.91
N GLY A 156 7.09 8.55 -17.79
CA GLY A 156 6.13 9.56 -18.24
C GLY A 156 6.33 10.92 -17.55
N ALA A 157 6.51 10.91 -16.23
CA ALA A 157 6.73 12.11 -15.42
C ALA A 157 8.03 12.86 -15.76
N GLY A 158 9.03 12.17 -16.34
CA GLY A 158 10.27 12.78 -16.81
C GLY A 158 10.15 13.48 -18.18
N SER A 159 9.02 13.35 -18.87
CA SER A 159 8.80 13.98 -20.18
C SER A 159 8.70 15.50 -20.06
N ARG A 160 9.29 16.23 -21.02
CA ARG A 160 9.10 17.69 -21.15
C ARG A 160 7.66 18.10 -21.44
N PHE A 161 6.83 17.15 -21.85
CA PHE A 161 5.40 17.34 -22.16
C PHE A 161 4.50 16.89 -20.99
N ALA A 162 5.07 16.44 -19.87
CA ALA A 162 4.29 16.02 -18.72
C ALA A 162 3.60 17.23 -18.08
N GLU A 163 2.30 17.09 -17.84
CA GLU A 163 1.49 18.05 -17.10
C GLU A 163 0.79 17.34 -15.94
N ARG A 164 0.25 18.11 -14.99
CA ARG A 164 -0.53 17.54 -13.88
C ARG A 164 -1.84 16.97 -14.41
N GLY A 165 -2.04 15.67 -14.20
CA GLY A 165 -3.29 15.00 -14.53
C GLY A 165 -4.42 15.29 -13.53
N HIS A 166 -5.62 14.87 -13.88
CA HIS A 166 -6.77 14.88 -12.98
C HIS A 166 -6.74 13.66 -12.06
N LEU A 167 -7.07 13.88 -10.79
CA LEU A 167 -7.33 12.79 -9.84
C LEU A 167 -8.79 12.34 -9.95
N SER A 168 -8.99 11.03 -10.00
CA SER A 168 -10.27 10.36 -9.79
C SER A 168 -10.80 10.66 -8.37
N SER A 169 -12.11 10.63 -8.21
CA SER A 169 -12.75 10.74 -6.88
C SER A 169 -12.29 9.65 -5.91
N LYS A 170 -11.85 8.49 -6.43
CA LYS A 170 -11.31 7.38 -5.63
C LYS A 170 -9.90 7.64 -5.10
N GLU A 171 -9.11 8.39 -5.86
CA GLU A 171 -7.74 8.74 -5.47
C GLU A 171 -7.71 9.93 -4.50
N TRP A 172 -8.71 10.81 -4.62
CA TRP A 172 -8.74 12.11 -3.96
C TRP A 172 -8.45 12.08 -2.44
N PRO A 173 -9.10 11.24 -1.60
CA PRO A 173 -8.92 11.34 -0.15
C PRO A 173 -7.51 10.95 0.30
N GLY A 174 -6.95 9.87 -0.25
CA GLY A 174 -5.62 9.38 0.11
C GLY A 174 -4.51 10.29 -0.43
N MET A 175 -4.61 10.65 -1.72
CA MET A 175 -3.64 11.53 -2.38
C MET A 175 -3.58 12.92 -1.74
N LEU A 176 -4.74 13.49 -1.38
CA LEU A 176 -4.80 14.77 -0.69
C LEU A 176 -4.12 14.72 0.68
N ALA A 177 -4.32 13.65 1.45
CA ALA A 177 -3.66 13.47 2.74
C ALA A 177 -2.12 13.36 2.57
N PHE A 178 -1.66 12.56 1.59
CA PHE A 178 -0.24 12.41 1.28
C PHE A 178 0.41 13.75 0.91
N TYR A 179 -0.14 14.46 -0.09
CA TYR A 179 0.44 15.71 -0.56
C TYR A 179 0.39 16.83 0.48
N ARG A 180 -0.64 16.87 1.35
CA ARG A 180 -0.66 17.80 2.49
C ARG A 180 0.47 17.52 3.47
N ASN A 181 0.68 16.25 3.84
CA ASN A 181 1.76 15.86 4.75
C ASN A 181 3.14 16.13 4.13
N LEU A 182 3.30 15.85 2.84
CA LEU A 182 4.51 16.16 2.09
C LEU A 182 4.79 17.66 2.04
N ALA A 183 3.79 18.48 1.73
CA ALA A 183 3.93 19.94 1.70
C ALA A 183 4.32 20.48 3.07
N MET A 184 3.66 20.04 4.15
CA MET A 184 4.03 20.43 5.52
C MET A 184 5.46 20.03 5.88
N ALA A 185 5.89 18.82 5.50
CA ALA A 185 7.25 18.34 5.77
C ALA A 185 8.33 19.10 4.97
N LEU A 186 8.03 19.51 3.73
CA LEU A 186 8.96 20.24 2.87
C LEU A 186 9.03 21.74 3.18
N VAL A 187 7.92 22.34 3.60
CA VAL A 187 7.84 23.77 3.88
C VAL A 187 8.18 24.07 5.34
N GLY A 188 7.79 23.19 6.28
CA GLY A 188 7.99 23.39 7.73
C GLY A 188 7.28 24.63 8.28
N ASP A 189 7.17 24.72 9.61
CA ASP A 189 6.81 25.99 10.28
C ASP A 189 7.95 26.98 10.04
N HIS A 190 7.86 27.79 8.99
CA HIS A 190 8.74 28.95 8.85
C HIS A 190 8.56 29.85 10.08
N PRO A 191 9.60 30.08 10.92
CA PRO A 191 9.50 30.95 12.10
C PRO A 191 9.38 32.45 11.75
N GLY A 192 8.96 32.79 10.53
CA GLY A 192 9.07 34.15 9.96
C GLY A 192 7.83 34.62 9.20
N ALA A 193 6.69 33.94 9.33
CA ALA A 193 5.42 34.42 8.79
C ALA A 193 4.46 34.79 9.93
N SER A 194 4.75 35.91 10.59
CA SER A 194 3.83 36.66 11.44
C SER A 194 3.98 38.14 11.12
#